data_AF-A0A1I3KZ76-F1
#
_entry.id   AF-A0A1I3KZ76-F1
#
_cell.length_a   1.000
_cell.length_b   1.000
_cell.length_c   1.000
_cell.angle_alpha   90.00
_cell.angle_beta   90.00
_cell.angle_gamma   90.00
#
_symmetry.space_group_name_H-M   'P 1'
#
loop_
_entity.id
_entity.type
_entity.pdbx_description
1 polymer ?
#
loop_
_entity_poly.entity_id
_entity_poly.type
_entity_poly.pdbx_seq_one_letter_code
_entity_poly.pdbx_strand_id
1 'polypeptide(L)'
;MPKIIFDTSIATTNLGDHIIMDAVNQLADELFTDDFVINVPTHFSIHPLDLVALRKYDTALVGGTNLLKNNTFGKRQWKIGVKDLVALRRKVVLLGVGWWQYQDKPVSFYSKWMYKALFSRRYFHAVRDNYTLQKLNEMGIHNVVNTGCPTVWNLDEPHLSQINPKKRDTVVTTITDYLRDSDRDRQLLETLKKHYRDVYVWIQGSKDQAYIESLTTDVRYIAPKLSAFDRFLENESCEYVGTRLHAGIRALQKRRKALIIGIDNRAIEMRNDIGLNVLERQRMDLLEEKIHEEMSIKLYLDTDAIQRWKAQFLTTKTQET
;
A
#
# COMPACT_ATOMS: atom_id res chain seq x y z
N MET A 1 -1.03 27.57 1.44
CA MET A 1 -1.62 27.35 0.10
C MET A 1 -2.16 25.93 0.02
N PRO A 2 -3.32 25.68 -0.62
CA PRO A 2 -3.88 24.32 -0.67
C PRO A 2 -2.93 23.28 -1.25
N LYS A 3 -2.94 22.08 -0.66
CA LYS A 3 -2.12 20.92 -1.04
C LYS A 3 -2.98 19.86 -1.70
N ILE A 4 -2.51 19.34 -2.84
CA ILE A 4 -3.23 18.27 -3.55
C ILE A 4 -2.79 16.91 -2.98
N ILE A 5 -3.73 16.01 -2.75
CA ILE A 5 -3.46 14.59 -2.52
C ILE A 5 -4.12 13.78 -3.64
N PHE A 6 -3.33 12.97 -4.33
CA PHE A 6 -3.85 11.98 -5.24
C PHE A 6 -4.35 10.78 -4.45
N ASP A 7 -5.67 10.66 -4.37
CA ASP A 7 -6.38 9.70 -3.55
C ASP A 7 -6.78 8.47 -4.37
N THR A 8 -6.23 7.32 -3.99
CA THR A 8 -6.43 6.05 -4.68
C THR A 8 -7.63 5.28 -4.13
N SER A 9 -8.20 5.72 -3.00
CA SER A 9 -9.40 5.14 -2.40
C SER A 9 -10.69 5.63 -3.07
N ILE A 10 -10.62 6.73 -3.82
CA ILE A 10 -11.77 7.25 -4.56
C ILE A 10 -12.00 6.40 -5.82
N ALA A 11 -13.20 5.81 -5.91
CA ALA A 11 -13.66 4.98 -7.03
C ALA A 11 -12.82 3.71 -7.29
N THR A 12 -12.31 3.12 -6.22
CA THR A 12 -11.72 1.78 -6.22
C THR A 12 -12.70 0.76 -5.65
N THR A 13 -12.58 -0.49 -6.07
CA THR A 13 -13.23 -1.63 -5.42
C THR A 13 -12.25 -2.42 -4.56
N ASN A 14 -11.04 -1.90 -4.34
CA ASN A 14 -9.98 -2.56 -3.57
C ASN A 14 -9.80 -1.85 -2.22
N LEU A 15 -10.27 -2.47 -1.14
CA LEU A 15 -10.19 -1.91 0.20
C LEU A 15 -8.75 -1.73 0.72
N GLY A 16 -7.76 -2.38 0.10
CA GLY A 16 -6.36 -2.12 0.38
C GLY A 16 -5.92 -0.68 0.10
N ASP A 17 -6.52 -0.03 -0.91
CA ASP A 17 -6.23 1.38 -1.22
C ASP A 17 -6.80 2.32 -0.15
N HIS A 18 -7.87 1.93 0.57
CA HIS A 18 -8.37 2.71 1.71
C HIS A 18 -7.41 2.64 2.90
N ILE A 19 -6.82 1.48 3.20
CA ILE A 19 -5.81 1.35 4.28
C ILE A 19 -4.59 2.24 3.99
N ILE A 20 -4.17 2.27 2.73
CA ILE A 20 -3.09 3.17 2.28
C ILE A 20 -3.48 4.63 2.49
N MET A 21 -4.66 5.02 2.02
CA MET A 21 -5.08 6.42 2.07
C MET A 21 -5.38 6.91 3.48
N ASP A 22 -5.80 6.05 4.39
CA ASP A 22 -5.90 6.37 5.82
C ASP A 22 -4.52 6.82 6.38
N ALA A 23 -3.46 6.08 6.06
CA ALA A 23 -2.11 6.43 6.50
C ALA A 23 -1.58 7.70 5.80
N VAL A 24 -1.85 7.85 4.49
CA VAL A 24 -1.44 9.04 3.72
C VAL A 24 -2.14 10.29 4.22
N ASN A 25 -3.44 10.23 4.49
CA ASN A 25 -4.21 11.37 4.97
C ASN A 25 -3.79 11.76 6.40
N GLN A 26 -3.57 10.80 7.30
CA GLN A 26 -3.02 11.10 8.63
C GLN A 26 -1.67 11.83 8.53
N LEU A 27 -0.77 11.37 7.66
CA LEU A 27 0.52 12.03 7.43
C LEU A 27 0.37 13.41 6.81
N ALA A 28 -0.61 13.60 5.93
CA ALA A 28 -0.88 14.91 5.34
C ALA A 28 -1.40 15.90 6.39
N ASP A 29 -2.28 15.47 7.30
CA ASP A 29 -2.80 16.30 8.40
C ASP A 29 -1.66 16.73 9.35
N GLU A 30 -0.70 15.82 9.61
CA GLU A 30 0.53 16.12 10.37
C GLU A 30 1.43 17.14 9.67
N LEU A 31 1.60 17.03 8.35
CA LEU A 31 2.54 17.86 7.58
C LEU A 31 1.97 19.22 7.17
N PHE A 32 0.65 19.30 7.00
CA PHE A 32 -0.04 20.42 6.38
C PHE A 32 -1.17 20.95 7.27
N THR A 33 -0.94 21.00 8.58
CA THR A 33 -1.95 21.37 9.60
C THR A 33 -2.63 22.72 9.34
N ASP A 34 -1.93 23.68 8.74
CA ASP A 34 -2.45 25.03 8.45
C ASP A 34 -2.89 25.22 6.99
N ASP A 35 -2.82 24.16 6.16
CA ASP A 35 -3.18 24.21 4.75
C ASP A 35 -4.46 23.42 4.47
N PHE A 36 -5.26 23.89 3.51
CA PHE A 36 -6.34 23.08 2.97
C PHE A 36 -5.79 21.90 2.17
N VAL A 37 -6.37 20.72 2.37
CA VAL A 37 -6.07 19.51 1.57
C VAL A 37 -7.18 19.27 0.56
N ILE A 38 -6.81 18.99 -0.70
CA ILE A 38 -7.73 18.68 -1.79
C ILE A 38 -7.43 17.29 -2.34
N ASN A 39 -8.36 16.36 -2.15
CA ASN A 39 -8.26 15.00 -2.67
C ASN A 39 -8.70 14.94 -4.15
N VAL A 40 -7.82 14.42 -5.00
CA VAL A 40 -8.05 14.23 -6.44
C VAL A 40 -7.97 12.73 -6.76
N PRO A 41 -8.99 12.12 -7.36
CA PRO A 41 -8.96 10.69 -7.67
C PRO A 41 -7.88 10.34 -8.70
N THR A 42 -7.19 9.21 -8.53
CA THR A 42 -6.25 8.70 -9.54
C THR A 42 -6.93 7.95 -10.68
N HIS A 43 -8.09 7.32 -10.41
CA HIS A 43 -8.80 6.43 -11.33
C HIS A 43 -9.65 7.15 -12.38
N PHE A 44 -9.86 8.47 -12.23
CA PHE A 44 -10.57 9.32 -13.18
C PHE A 44 -9.64 10.37 -13.77
N SER A 45 -9.98 10.83 -14.97
CA SER A 45 -9.29 11.97 -15.58
C SER A 45 -9.78 13.26 -14.94
N ILE A 46 -8.87 14.18 -14.68
CA ILE A 46 -9.20 15.50 -14.14
C ILE A 46 -9.98 16.28 -15.18
N HIS A 47 -11.07 16.94 -14.78
CA HIS A 47 -11.86 17.76 -15.70
C HIS A 47 -11.06 19.01 -16.13
N PRO A 48 -11.10 19.44 -17.39
CA PRO A 48 -10.31 20.59 -17.86
C PRO A 48 -10.53 21.89 -17.07
N LEU A 49 -11.75 22.12 -16.55
CA LEU A 49 -12.07 23.31 -15.76
C LEU A 49 -11.34 23.30 -14.40
N ASP A 50 -11.18 22.13 -13.78
CA ASP A 50 -10.51 21.99 -12.49
C ASP A 50 -9.00 22.21 -12.61
N LEU A 51 -8.41 21.93 -13.78
CA LEU A 51 -6.98 22.12 -14.03
C LEU A 51 -6.53 23.57 -13.84
N VAL A 52 -7.42 24.54 -14.08
CA VAL A 52 -7.12 25.97 -13.86
C VAL A 52 -6.88 26.24 -12.37
N ALA A 53 -7.66 25.61 -11.49
CA ALA A 53 -7.48 25.71 -10.04
C ALA A 53 -6.22 24.97 -9.59
N LEU A 54 -6.04 23.71 -10.03
CA LEU A 54 -4.87 22.90 -9.66
C LEU A 54 -3.53 23.51 -10.11
N ARG A 55 -3.55 24.31 -11.17
CA ARG A 55 -2.35 25.03 -11.64
C ARG A 55 -1.83 26.05 -10.63
N LYS A 56 -2.68 26.58 -9.75
CA LYS A 56 -2.30 27.57 -8.72
C LYS A 56 -1.60 26.93 -7.52
N TYR A 57 -1.87 25.66 -7.25
CA TYR A 57 -1.28 24.94 -6.12
C TYR A 57 0.15 24.52 -6.43
N ASP A 58 1.03 24.54 -5.43
CA ASP A 58 2.47 24.37 -5.60
C ASP A 58 2.93 22.90 -5.50
N THR A 59 2.18 22.09 -4.76
CA THR A 59 2.58 20.74 -4.35
C THR A 59 1.42 19.76 -4.48
N ALA A 60 1.71 18.58 -5.00
CA ALA A 60 0.79 17.46 -5.04
C ALA A 60 1.45 16.18 -4.51
N LEU A 61 0.90 15.58 -3.46
CA LEU A 61 1.35 14.28 -2.97
C LEU A 61 0.64 13.16 -3.72
N VAL A 62 1.40 12.12 -4.09
CA VAL A 62 0.86 10.87 -4.62
C VAL A 62 1.21 9.75 -3.66
N GLY A 63 0.18 9.13 -3.08
CA GLY A 63 0.32 8.13 -2.02
C GLY A 63 0.27 6.67 -2.48
N GLY A 64 1.28 5.90 -2.06
CA GLY A 64 1.12 4.60 -1.41
C GLY A 64 0.69 3.35 -2.20
N THR A 65 0.22 3.47 -3.43
CA THR A 65 -0.16 2.30 -4.25
C THR A 65 0.78 2.05 -5.44
N ASN A 66 0.45 1.05 -6.25
CA ASN A 66 1.21 0.55 -7.40
C ASN A 66 1.04 1.41 -8.68
N LEU A 67 1.23 2.73 -8.57
CA LEU A 67 0.90 3.65 -9.66
C LEU A 67 1.95 3.70 -10.78
N LEU A 68 3.19 3.30 -10.51
CA LEU A 68 4.27 3.39 -11.48
C LEU A 68 4.41 2.10 -12.29
N LYS A 69 4.69 2.25 -13.58
CA LYS A 69 4.93 1.14 -14.53
C LYS A 69 5.78 1.57 -15.71
N ASN A 70 6.37 0.59 -16.40
CA ASN A 70 7.27 0.81 -17.54
C ASN A 70 6.53 1.42 -18.74
N ASN A 71 5.31 0.96 -18.99
CA ASN A 71 4.48 1.48 -20.06
C ASN A 71 3.16 2.01 -19.53
N THR A 72 3.01 3.32 -19.57
CA THR A 72 1.79 3.98 -19.10
C THR A 72 0.64 3.86 -20.09
N PHE A 73 0.85 3.49 -21.37
CA PHE A 73 -0.23 3.17 -22.30
C PHE A 73 -1.10 1.98 -21.82
N GLY A 74 -2.41 2.01 -22.10
CA GLY A 74 -3.38 0.97 -21.71
C GLY A 74 -4.12 1.24 -20.39
N LYS A 75 -4.48 0.19 -19.65
CA LYS A 75 -5.15 0.32 -18.33
C LYS A 75 -4.24 1.07 -17.35
N ARG A 76 -4.71 2.21 -16.86
CA ARG A 76 -3.98 3.12 -15.96
C ARG A 76 -4.72 3.22 -14.64
N GLN A 77 -4.08 2.83 -13.54
CA GLN A 77 -4.56 3.18 -12.19
C GLN A 77 -4.42 4.68 -11.94
N TRP A 78 -3.40 5.31 -12.52
CA TRP A 78 -3.20 6.77 -12.52
C TRP A 78 -3.48 7.37 -13.89
N LYS A 79 -4.67 7.96 -14.06
CA LYS A 79 -5.12 8.55 -15.34
C LYS A 79 -4.60 9.97 -15.52
N ILE A 80 -3.32 10.06 -15.85
CA ILE A 80 -2.68 11.32 -16.28
C ILE A 80 -2.63 11.42 -17.80
N GLY A 81 -3.20 12.50 -18.33
CA GLY A 81 -3.12 12.93 -19.72
C GLY A 81 -2.19 14.13 -19.92
N VAL A 82 -1.97 14.52 -21.19
CA VAL A 82 -1.05 15.61 -21.53
C VAL A 82 -1.46 16.95 -20.94
N LYS A 83 -2.76 17.25 -20.87
CA LYS A 83 -3.29 18.46 -20.22
C LYS A 83 -2.93 18.53 -18.72
N ASP A 84 -2.94 17.39 -18.03
CA ASP A 84 -2.65 17.30 -16.61
C ASP A 84 -1.15 17.53 -16.36
N LEU A 85 -0.28 17.08 -17.29
CA LEU A 85 1.16 17.36 -17.26
C LEU A 85 1.46 18.85 -17.26
N VAL A 86 0.64 19.66 -17.92
CA VAL A 86 0.82 21.13 -17.97
C VAL A 86 0.44 21.75 -16.63
N ALA A 87 -0.68 21.33 -16.03
CA ALA A 87 -1.16 21.87 -14.75
C ALA A 87 -0.30 21.44 -13.55
N LEU A 88 0.22 20.21 -13.60
CA LEU A 88 0.93 19.54 -12.50
C LEU A 88 2.45 19.48 -12.71
N ARG A 89 2.97 20.21 -13.71
CA ARG A 89 4.38 20.18 -14.11
C ARG A 89 5.30 20.43 -12.92
N ARG A 90 6.15 19.45 -12.59
CA ARG A 90 7.14 19.49 -11.49
C ARG A 90 6.56 19.73 -10.10
N LYS A 91 5.30 19.35 -9.85
CA LYS A 91 4.62 19.54 -8.56
C LYS A 91 4.45 18.26 -7.77
N VAL A 92 4.50 17.12 -8.47
CA VAL A 92 4.18 15.84 -7.85
C VAL A 92 5.34 15.37 -6.99
N VAL A 93 5.06 15.04 -5.73
CA VAL A 93 5.98 14.39 -4.80
C VAL A 93 5.40 13.02 -4.45
N LEU A 94 6.25 12.00 -4.42
CA LEU A 94 5.80 10.63 -4.15
C LEU A 94 5.88 10.37 -2.65
N LEU A 95 4.91 9.62 -2.13
CA LEU A 95 4.82 9.17 -0.75
C LEU A 95 4.57 7.66 -0.73
N GLY A 96 5.63 6.86 -0.53
CA GLY A 96 5.56 5.40 -0.47
C GLY A 96 4.95 4.74 -1.70
N VAL A 97 5.12 5.34 -2.89
CA VAL A 97 4.57 4.79 -4.14
C VAL A 97 5.40 3.58 -4.58
N GLY A 98 4.73 2.57 -5.16
CA GLY A 98 5.37 1.36 -5.67
C GLY A 98 5.26 1.18 -7.18
N TRP A 99 6.12 0.33 -7.72
CA TRP A 99 6.03 -0.18 -9.09
C TRP A 99 5.01 -1.32 -9.19
N TRP A 100 4.24 -1.35 -10.28
CA TRP A 100 3.07 -2.21 -10.41
C TRP A 100 3.38 -3.71 -10.31
N GLN A 101 4.43 -4.16 -10.98
CA GLN A 101 4.93 -5.53 -10.95
C GLN A 101 6.39 -5.56 -11.41
N TYR A 102 7.05 -6.71 -11.28
CA TYR A 102 8.32 -6.92 -11.97
C TYR A 102 8.13 -6.84 -13.48
N GLN A 103 8.96 -6.03 -14.13
CA GLN A 103 8.94 -5.82 -15.57
C GLN A 103 10.38 -5.73 -16.09
N ASP A 104 10.75 -6.70 -16.94
CA ASP A 104 12.10 -6.85 -17.47
C ASP A 104 12.46 -5.79 -18.52
N LYS A 105 11.45 -5.34 -19.28
CA LYS A 105 11.64 -4.30 -20.30
C LYS A 105 12.08 -3.00 -19.64
N PRO A 106 12.86 -2.13 -20.29
CA PRO A 106 13.12 -0.80 -19.76
C PRO A 106 11.82 0.04 -19.71
N VAL A 107 11.84 1.10 -18.91
CA VAL A 107 10.75 2.08 -18.90
C VAL A 107 10.69 2.80 -20.26
N SER A 108 9.50 2.88 -20.86
CA SER A 108 9.35 3.45 -22.19
C SER A 108 9.72 4.94 -22.20
N PHE A 109 10.18 5.43 -23.35
CA PHE A 109 10.54 6.85 -23.53
C PHE A 109 9.41 7.78 -23.12
N TYR A 110 8.16 7.44 -23.46
CA TYR A 110 6.98 8.22 -23.08
C TYR A 110 6.76 8.25 -21.56
N SER A 111 6.78 7.09 -20.89
CA SER A 111 6.62 7.02 -19.43
C SER A 111 7.72 7.81 -18.72
N LYS A 112 8.97 7.66 -19.18
CA LYS A 112 10.14 8.39 -18.66
C LYS A 112 9.96 9.90 -18.80
N TRP A 113 9.54 10.38 -19.98
CA TRP A 113 9.24 11.80 -20.20
C TRP A 113 8.10 12.28 -19.30
N MET A 114 7.01 11.51 -19.20
CA MET A 114 5.84 11.85 -18.39
C MET A 114 6.19 12.00 -16.91
N TYR A 115 6.89 11.01 -16.33
CA TYR A 115 7.32 11.07 -14.92
C TYR A 115 8.25 12.26 -14.68
N LYS A 116 9.25 12.49 -15.55
CA LYS A 116 10.16 13.65 -15.43
C LYS A 116 9.46 15.00 -15.59
N ALA A 117 8.33 15.05 -16.29
CA ALA A 117 7.53 16.25 -16.44
C ALA A 117 6.65 16.51 -15.19
N LEU A 118 6.12 15.46 -14.56
CA LEU A 118 5.27 15.55 -13.37
C LEU A 118 6.05 15.79 -12.08
N PHE A 119 7.10 15.00 -11.87
CA PHE A 119 7.76 14.89 -10.59
C PHE A 119 8.56 16.15 -10.27
N SER A 120 8.42 16.60 -9.02
CA SER A 120 9.17 17.70 -8.48
C SER A 120 10.67 17.42 -8.56
N ARG A 121 11.44 18.48 -8.84
CA ARG A 121 12.91 18.43 -8.76
C ARG A 121 13.43 19.03 -7.45
N ARG A 122 12.54 19.65 -6.67
CA ARG A 122 12.85 20.32 -5.41
C ARG A 122 12.81 19.36 -4.23
N TYR A 123 11.88 18.41 -4.26
CA TYR A 123 11.56 17.54 -3.15
C TYR A 123 12.13 16.14 -3.37
N PHE A 124 12.52 15.46 -2.28
CA PHE A 124 12.76 14.03 -2.28
C PHE A 124 11.44 13.27 -2.47
N HIS A 125 11.48 12.20 -3.25
CA HIS A 125 10.40 11.27 -3.48
C HIS A 125 10.55 10.06 -2.54
N ALA A 126 9.50 9.73 -1.80
CA ALA A 126 9.43 8.52 -1.00
C ALA A 126 8.82 7.39 -1.84
N VAL A 127 9.50 6.24 -1.89
CA VAL A 127 9.01 5.01 -2.53
C VAL A 127 8.88 3.88 -1.53
N ARG A 128 8.04 2.90 -1.88
CA ARG A 128 7.74 1.77 -1.01
C ARG A 128 8.90 0.79 -0.89
N ASP A 129 9.62 0.57 -1.98
CA ASP A 129 10.59 -0.52 -2.08
C ASP A 129 11.80 -0.18 -2.95
N ASN A 130 12.86 -0.98 -2.78
CA ASN A 130 14.13 -0.87 -3.47
C ASN A 130 13.98 -1.15 -4.97
N TYR A 131 13.08 -2.02 -5.40
CA TYR A 131 12.77 -2.21 -6.82
C TYR A 131 12.29 -0.90 -7.47
N THR A 132 11.36 -0.19 -6.83
CA THR A 132 10.84 1.10 -7.30
C THR A 132 11.93 2.17 -7.28
N LEU A 133 12.77 2.19 -6.24
CA LEU A 133 13.92 3.07 -6.12
C LEU A 133 14.88 2.89 -7.30
N GLN A 134 15.24 1.65 -7.63
CA GLN A 134 16.12 1.31 -8.75
C GLN A 134 15.51 1.75 -10.08
N LYS A 135 14.22 1.47 -10.34
CA LYS A 135 13.54 1.88 -11.57
C LYS A 135 13.52 3.40 -11.78
N LEU A 136 13.34 4.19 -10.72
CA LEU A 136 13.41 5.64 -10.81
C LEU A 136 14.84 6.14 -11.09
N ASN A 137 15.83 5.54 -10.43
CA ASN A 137 17.25 5.84 -10.66
C ASN A 137 17.69 5.51 -12.10
N GLU A 138 17.30 4.36 -12.66
CA GLU A 138 17.57 3.96 -14.06
C GLU A 138 17.03 4.99 -15.07
N MET A 139 15.93 5.67 -14.72
CA MET A 139 15.37 6.73 -15.53
C MET A 139 16.05 8.09 -15.31
N GLY A 140 16.96 8.23 -14.35
CA GLY A 140 17.61 9.48 -14.02
C GLY A 140 16.75 10.41 -13.16
N ILE A 141 15.98 9.85 -12.23
CA ILE A 141 15.31 10.54 -11.13
C ILE A 141 16.00 10.07 -9.85
N HIS A 142 16.90 10.89 -9.31
CA HIS A 142 17.82 10.51 -8.23
C HIS A 142 17.46 11.11 -6.87
N ASN A 143 16.56 12.09 -6.84
CA ASN A 143 15.97 12.66 -5.62
C ASN A 143 14.91 11.71 -5.05
N VAL A 144 15.26 10.45 -4.83
CA VAL A 144 14.35 9.38 -4.41
C VAL A 144 14.98 8.60 -3.26
N VAL A 145 14.14 8.17 -2.33
CA VAL A 145 14.53 7.40 -1.14
C VAL A 145 13.49 6.32 -0.87
N ASN A 146 13.94 5.13 -0.48
CA ASN A 146 13.06 4.08 0.01
C ASN A 146 12.69 4.37 1.46
N THR A 147 11.41 4.55 1.73
CA THR A 147 10.86 4.82 3.06
C THR A 147 9.92 3.71 3.53
N GLY A 148 9.71 2.66 2.75
CA GLY A 148 8.58 1.75 2.95
C GLY A 148 7.24 2.40 2.60
N CYS A 149 6.17 1.62 2.75
CA CYS A 149 4.79 2.10 2.63
C CYS A 149 4.43 2.98 3.85
N PRO A 150 3.73 4.12 3.71
CA PRO A 150 3.29 4.93 4.85
C PRO A 150 2.50 4.14 5.90
N THR A 151 1.85 3.04 5.50
CA THR A 151 1.09 2.16 6.39
C THR A 151 1.95 1.46 7.45
N VAL A 152 3.27 1.40 7.29
CA VAL A 152 4.16 0.78 8.29
C VAL A 152 4.93 1.79 9.14
N TRP A 153 4.84 3.10 8.87
CA TRP A 153 5.71 4.11 9.50
C TRP A 153 5.52 4.23 11.02
N ASN A 154 4.35 3.86 11.54
CA ASN A 154 4.03 3.88 12.97
C ASN A 154 4.16 2.48 13.62
N LEU A 155 4.70 1.49 12.91
CA LEU A 155 4.95 0.14 13.44
C LEU A 155 6.36 0.05 14.04
N ASP A 156 6.62 0.88 15.05
CA ASP A 156 7.88 0.88 15.79
C ASP A 156 7.99 -0.28 16.79
N GLU A 157 9.15 -0.42 17.44
CA GLU A 157 9.40 -1.49 18.42
C GLU A 157 8.43 -1.45 19.63
N PRO A 158 8.12 -0.28 20.23
CA PRO A 158 7.07 -0.16 21.25
C PRO A 158 5.69 -0.66 20.79
N HIS A 159 5.29 -0.41 19.55
CA HIS A 159 4.02 -0.92 19.02
C HIS A 159 4.08 -2.42 18.74
N LEU A 160 5.13 -2.90 18.06
CA LEU A 160 5.26 -4.30 17.64
C LEU A 160 5.43 -5.26 18.81
N SER A 161 6.09 -4.84 19.89
CA SER A 161 6.27 -5.63 21.12
C SER A 161 4.95 -5.95 21.85
N GLN A 162 3.86 -5.22 21.55
CA GLN A 162 2.53 -5.47 22.11
C GLN A 162 1.77 -6.58 21.36
N ILE A 163 2.32 -7.08 20.25
CA ILE A 163 1.70 -8.15 19.47
C ILE A 163 2.00 -9.48 20.16
N ASN A 164 0.95 -10.26 20.44
CA ASN A 164 1.14 -11.59 20.99
C ASN A 164 1.81 -12.50 19.94
N PRO A 165 2.99 -13.10 20.22
CA PRO A 165 3.70 -13.95 19.25
C PRO A 165 3.03 -15.32 19.05
N LYS A 166 2.18 -15.75 19.99
CA LYS A 166 1.53 -17.05 19.98
C LYS A 166 0.35 -17.09 19.03
N LYS A 167 0.15 -18.25 18.43
CA LYS A 167 -1.01 -18.57 17.60
C LYS A 167 -2.32 -18.37 18.38
N ARG A 168 -3.37 -17.90 17.70
CA ARG A 168 -4.74 -17.76 18.22
C ARG A 168 -5.65 -18.87 17.69
N ASP A 169 -6.82 -19.01 18.30
CA ASP A 169 -7.85 -19.97 17.84
C ASP A 169 -8.70 -19.42 16.70
N THR A 170 -8.69 -18.10 16.50
CA THR A 170 -9.43 -17.40 15.45
C THR A 170 -8.47 -16.79 14.45
N VAL A 171 -8.74 -17.00 13.16
CA VAL A 171 -8.00 -16.37 12.06
C VAL A 171 -8.93 -15.56 11.17
N VAL A 172 -8.46 -14.41 10.73
CA VAL A 172 -9.04 -13.70 9.59
C VAL A 172 -8.13 -13.84 8.38
N THR A 173 -8.71 -14.27 7.27
CA THR A 173 -8.01 -14.48 6.00
C THR A 173 -8.61 -13.63 4.89
N THR A 174 -7.85 -13.50 3.82
CA THR A 174 -8.26 -12.81 2.60
C THR A 174 -7.70 -13.58 1.42
N ILE A 175 -8.51 -13.76 0.38
CA ILE A 175 -8.11 -14.33 -0.91
C ILE A 175 -8.49 -13.31 -1.98
N THR A 176 -7.61 -13.13 -2.96
CA THR A 176 -7.81 -12.14 -4.00
C THR A 176 -8.28 -12.74 -5.32
N ASP A 177 -9.21 -12.08 -5.99
CA ASP A 177 -9.72 -12.49 -7.29
C ASP A 177 -8.80 -12.17 -8.48
N TYR A 178 -7.84 -11.24 -8.33
CA TYR A 178 -7.07 -10.69 -9.44
C TYR A 178 -5.83 -11.52 -9.83
N LEU A 179 -5.36 -12.43 -8.98
CA LEU A 179 -4.18 -13.28 -9.22
C LEU A 179 -4.39 -14.68 -8.64
N ARG A 180 -5.45 -15.33 -9.11
CA ARG A 180 -5.94 -16.62 -8.61
C ARG A 180 -4.91 -17.74 -8.77
N ASP A 181 -4.91 -18.66 -7.83
CA ASP A 181 -4.20 -19.93 -7.88
C ASP A 181 -5.01 -20.93 -7.07
N SER A 182 -6.00 -21.57 -7.72
CA SER A 182 -7.03 -22.35 -7.03
C SER A 182 -6.48 -23.42 -6.12
N ASP A 183 -5.34 -24.02 -6.48
CA ASP A 183 -4.75 -25.11 -5.71
C ASP A 183 -4.12 -24.57 -4.43
N ARG A 184 -3.34 -23.49 -4.54
CA ARG A 184 -2.69 -22.84 -3.37
C ARG A 184 -3.69 -22.09 -2.50
N ASP A 185 -4.69 -21.46 -3.10
CA ASP A 185 -5.73 -20.73 -2.38
C ASP A 185 -6.67 -21.70 -1.63
N ARG A 186 -6.94 -22.89 -2.20
CA ARG A 186 -7.62 -23.98 -1.48
C ARG A 186 -6.74 -24.54 -0.36
N GLN A 187 -5.46 -24.80 -0.64
CA GLN A 187 -4.50 -25.26 0.38
C GLN A 187 -4.44 -24.31 1.57
N LEU A 188 -4.46 -22.99 1.33
CA LEU A 188 -4.55 -21.98 2.39
C LEU A 188 -5.79 -22.21 3.26
N LEU A 189 -6.99 -22.21 2.65
CA LEU A 189 -8.25 -22.33 3.39
C LEU A 189 -8.34 -23.63 4.20
N GLU A 190 -7.98 -24.77 3.60
CA GLU A 190 -8.05 -26.06 4.27
C GLU A 190 -7.06 -26.14 5.44
N THR A 191 -5.85 -25.58 5.28
CA THR A 191 -4.88 -25.49 6.39
C THR A 191 -5.43 -24.61 7.51
N LEU A 192 -6.03 -23.47 7.19
CA LEU A 192 -6.63 -22.60 8.20
C LEU A 192 -7.79 -23.30 8.93
N LYS A 193 -8.66 -24.01 8.22
CA LYS A 193 -9.77 -24.76 8.83
C LYS A 193 -9.30 -25.91 9.72
N LYS A 194 -8.20 -26.57 9.35
CA LYS A 194 -7.60 -27.64 10.15
C LYS A 194 -7.02 -27.13 11.47
N HIS A 195 -6.45 -25.92 11.48
CA HIS A 195 -5.65 -25.42 12.60
C HIS A 195 -6.30 -24.31 13.42
N TYR A 196 -7.39 -23.71 12.96
CA TYR A 196 -8.12 -22.67 13.68
C TYR A 196 -9.55 -23.11 13.96
N ARG A 197 -10.05 -22.78 15.14
CA ARG A 197 -11.43 -23.05 15.54
C ARG A 197 -12.41 -22.21 14.72
N ASP A 198 -12.08 -20.94 14.50
CA ASP A 198 -12.92 -20.00 13.78
C ASP A 198 -12.13 -19.36 12.62
N VAL A 199 -12.63 -19.50 11.39
CA VAL A 199 -12.05 -18.90 10.17
C VAL A 199 -13.00 -17.85 9.60
N TYR A 200 -12.55 -16.60 9.62
CA TYR A 200 -13.25 -15.47 9.03
C TYR A 200 -12.57 -15.02 7.74
N VAL A 201 -13.36 -14.56 6.78
CA VAL A 201 -12.88 -14.06 5.50
C VAL A 201 -13.29 -12.60 5.35
N TRP A 202 -12.31 -11.73 5.16
CA TRP A 202 -12.57 -10.33 4.83
C TRP A 202 -12.48 -10.10 3.32
N ILE A 203 -13.59 -9.66 2.73
CA ILE A 203 -13.71 -9.35 1.30
C ILE A 203 -13.16 -7.96 1.02
N GLN A 204 -12.19 -7.86 0.11
CA GLN A 204 -11.57 -6.57 -0.26
C GLN A 204 -11.80 -6.16 -1.71
N GLY A 205 -12.07 -7.11 -2.60
CA GLY A 205 -12.38 -6.94 -4.01
C GLY A 205 -13.81 -7.36 -4.33
N SER A 206 -14.42 -6.71 -5.32
CA SER A 206 -15.82 -6.96 -5.70
C SER A 206 -16.11 -8.38 -6.20
N LYS A 207 -15.08 -9.17 -6.51
CA LYS A 207 -15.19 -10.57 -6.97
C LYS A 207 -14.52 -11.57 -6.04
N ASP A 208 -13.97 -11.14 -4.90
CA ASP A 208 -13.30 -12.03 -3.95
C ASP A 208 -14.29 -13.07 -3.43
N GLN A 209 -15.50 -12.65 -3.03
CA GLN A 209 -16.51 -13.55 -2.45
C GLN A 209 -16.89 -14.68 -3.42
N ALA A 210 -17.25 -14.36 -4.65
CA ALA A 210 -17.58 -15.36 -5.66
C ALA A 210 -16.42 -16.32 -5.97
N TYR A 211 -15.17 -15.83 -5.86
CA TYR A 211 -14.00 -16.71 -6.01
C TYR A 211 -13.84 -17.64 -4.80
N ILE A 212 -13.96 -17.13 -3.58
CA ILE A 212 -13.86 -17.93 -2.35
C ILE A 212 -14.94 -19.01 -2.31
N GLU A 213 -16.18 -18.67 -2.70
CA GLU A 213 -17.30 -19.61 -2.78
C GLU A 213 -17.04 -20.75 -3.79
N SER A 214 -16.20 -20.52 -4.81
CA SER A 214 -15.76 -21.59 -5.73
C SER A 214 -14.69 -22.52 -5.14
N LEU A 215 -14.02 -22.11 -4.05
CA LEU A 215 -12.98 -22.88 -3.38
C LEU A 215 -13.53 -23.63 -2.18
N THR A 216 -14.45 -23.02 -1.42
CA THR A 216 -14.98 -23.58 -0.17
C THR A 216 -16.36 -23.01 0.16
N THR A 217 -17.16 -23.76 0.93
CA THR A 217 -18.55 -23.38 1.29
C THR A 217 -18.72 -22.99 2.77
N ASP A 218 -17.75 -23.31 3.62
CA ASP A 218 -17.86 -23.15 5.07
C ASP A 218 -16.88 -22.07 5.59
N VAL A 219 -17.25 -20.80 5.44
CA VAL A 219 -16.48 -19.65 5.96
C VAL A 219 -17.42 -18.56 6.44
N ARG A 220 -16.98 -17.80 7.46
CA ARG A 220 -17.74 -16.65 7.96
C ARG A 220 -17.20 -15.37 7.32
N TYR A 221 -18.08 -14.52 6.80
CA TYR A 221 -17.64 -13.28 6.15
C TYR A 221 -17.66 -12.09 7.11
N ILE A 222 -16.61 -11.28 7.04
CA ILE A 222 -16.61 -9.91 7.56
C ILE A 222 -17.10 -9.00 6.44
N ALA A 223 -17.98 -8.05 6.78
CA ALA A 223 -18.54 -7.12 5.80
C ALA A 223 -17.43 -6.41 4.99
N PRO A 224 -17.64 -6.13 3.69
CA PRO A 224 -16.66 -5.51 2.81
C PRO A 224 -16.51 -4.00 3.08
N LYS A 225 -16.14 -3.64 4.31
CA LYS A 225 -15.89 -2.28 4.79
C LYS A 225 -14.65 -2.28 5.66
N LEU A 226 -13.79 -1.28 5.48
CA LEU A 226 -12.59 -1.13 6.33
C LEU A 226 -12.96 -1.00 7.81
N SER A 227 -14.00 -0.24 8.13
CA SER A 227 -14.49 -0.10 9.52
C SER A 227 -15.00 -1.41 10.14
N ALA A 228 -15.53 -2.35 9.34
CA ALA A 228 -15.93 -3.66 9.83
C ALA A 228 -14.71 -4.53 10.14
N PHE A 229 -13.68 -4.46 9.31
CA PHE A 229 -12.41 -5.15 9.55
C PHE A 229 -11.67 -4.58 10.74
N ASP A 230 -11.58 -3.26 10.87
CA ASP A 230 -10.97 -2.60 12.03
C ASP A 230 -11.68 -3.00 13.33
N ARG A 231 -13.01 -2.98 13.35
CA ARG A 231 -13.79 -3.43 14.51
C ARG A 231 -13.55 -4.90 14.85
N PHE A 232 -13.48 -5.76 13.84
CA PHE A 232 -13.18 -7.18 14.05
C PHE A 232 -11.79 -7.35 14.67
N LEU A 233 -10.77 -6.72 14.08
CA LEU A 233 -9.40 -6.75 14.59
C LEU A 233 -9.30 -6.12 15.98
N GLU A 234 -10.14 -5.17 16.38
CA GLU A 234 -10.08 -4.58 17.72
C GLU A 234 -10.72 -5.46 18.79
N ASN A 235 -11.84 -6.12 18.46
CA ASN A 235 -12.65 -6.84 19.46
C ASN A 235 -12.36 -8.34 19.53
N GLU A 236 -11.84 -8.95 18.47
CA GLU A 236 -11.59 -10.39 18.44
C GLU A 236 -10.13 -10.72 18.74
N SER A 237 -9.90 -11.74 19.56
CA SER A 237 -8.55 -12.28 19.78
C SER A 237 -8.14 -13.17 18.60
N CYS A 238 -7.82 -12.56 17.47
CA CYS A 238 -7.47 -13.24 16.23
C CYS A 238 -6.01 -13.00 15.79
N GLU A 239 -5.60 -13.71 14.75
CA GLU A 239 -4.45 -13.36 13.90
C GLU A 239 -4.87 -13.28 12.43
N TYR A 240 -4.01 -12.72 11.59
CA TYR A 240 -4.23 -12.60 10.15
C TYR A 240 -3.35 -13.59 9.39
N VAL A 241 -3.94 -14.35 8.46
CA VAL A 241 -3.19 -15.14 7.48
C VAL A 241 -3.85 -15.01 6.11
N GLY A 242 -3.23 -14.35 5.14
CA GLY A 242 -3.90 -14.13 3.84
C GLY A 242 -3.12 -13.41 2.76
N THR A 243 -3.68 -13.39 1.56
CA THR A 243 -3.03 -12.93 0.30
C THR A 243 -2.99 -11.41 0.10
N ARG A 244 -3.75 -10.62 0.88
CA ARG A 244 -3.82 -9.16 0.71
C ARG A 244 -2.84 -8.45 1.66
N LEU A 245 -1.71 -8.00 1.10
CA LEU A 245 -0.64 -7.30 1.82
C LEU A 245 -1.13 -6.27 2.86
N HIS A 246 -1.96 -5.31 2.44
CA HIS A 246 -2.37 -4.22 3.32
C HIS A 246 -3.33 -4.64 4.44
N ALA A 247 -4.07 -5.75 4.27
CA ALA A 247 -4.86 -6.30 5.37
C ALA A 247 -3.98 -6.89 6.47
N GLY A 248 -2.88 -7.55 6.08
CA GLY A 248 -1.88 -7.99 7.05
C GLY A 248 -1.21 -6.82 7.76
N ILE A 249 -0.86 -5.75 7.04
CA ILE A 249 -0.30 -4.53 7.66
C ILE A 249 -1.33 -3.90 8.62
N ARG A 250 -2.61 -3.83 8.24
CA ARG A 250 -3.67 -3.33 9.11
C ARG A 250 -3.86 -4.19 10.35
N ALA A 251 -3.74 -5.52 10.22
CA ALA A 251 -3.72 -6.42 11.37
C ALA A 251 -2.56 -6.09 12.33
N LEU A 252 -1.35 -5.83 11.82
CA LEU A 252 -0.22 -5.36 12.62
C LEU A 252 -0.51 -4.01 13.29
N GLN A 253 -1.12 -3.05 12.57
CA GLN A 253 -1.55 -1.75 13.14
C GLN A 253 -2.56 -1.93 14.30
N LYS A 254 -3.39 -2.98 14.26
CA LYS A 254 -4.34 -3.34 15.33
C LYS A 254 -3.75 -4.36 16.32
N ARG A 255 -2.42 -4.48 16.37
CA ARG A 255 -1.66 -5.35 17.29
C ARG A 255 -2.01 -6.83 17.18
N ARG A 256 -2.36 -7.29 15.98
CA ARG A 256 -2.59 -8.70 15.67
C ARG A 256 -1.39 -9.28 14.95
N LYS A 257 -1.04 -10.52 15.28
CA LYS A 257 -0.06 -11.29 14.54
C LYS A 257 -0.54 -11.43 13.09
N ALA A 258 0.38 -11.32 12.13
CA ALA A 258 0.06 -11.40 10.72
C ALA A 258 1.09 -12.24 9.96
N LEU A 259 0.60 -13.14 9.11
CA LEU A 259 1.36 -13.85 8.10
C LEU A 259 0.76 -13.52 6.73
N ILE A 260 1.51 -12.82 5.89
CA ILE A 260 1.04 -12.43 4.56
C ILE A 260 1.47 -13.49 3.55
N ILE A 261 0.54 -13.97 2.72
CA ILE A 261 0.87 -14.85 1.61
C ILE A 261 1.31 -13.97 0.43
N GLY A 262 2.59 -14.02 0.10
CA GLY A 262 3.22 -13.24 -0.95
C GLY A 262 2.88 -13.78 -2.32
N ILE A 263 1.92 -13.14 -2.98
CA ILE A 263 1.45 -13.50 -4.33
C ILE A 263 2.04 -12.61 -5.44
N ASP A 264 2.57 -11.45 -5.07
CA ASP A 264 3.14 -10.47 -5.98
C ASP A 264 4.37 -9.78 -5.39
N ASN A 265 5.07 -9.02 -6.22
CA ASN A 265 6.31 -8.33 -5.86
C ASN A 265 6.14 -7.40 -4.65
N ARG A 266 4.95 -6.84 -4.38
CA ARG A 266 4.79 -5.89 -3.29
C ARG A 266 5.10 -6.52 -1.94
N ALA A 267 4.54 -7.71 -1.72
CA ALA A 267 4.76 -8.44 -0.48
C ALA A 267 6.21 -8.94 -0.38
N ILE A 268 6.77 -9.42 -1.50
CA ILE A 268 8.15 -9.92 -1.56
C ILE A 268 9.16 -8.80 -1.29
N GLU A 269 9.01 -7.65 -1.93
CA GLU A 269 9.86 -6.49 -1.70
C GLU A 269 9.73 -5.97 -0.27
N MET A 270 8.51 -5.88 0.29
CA MET A 270 8.36 -5.47 1.70
C MET A 270 8.96 -6.47 2.68
N ARG A 271 8.94 -7.78 2.38
CA ARG A 271 9.71 -8.75 3.18
C ARG A 271 11.19 -8.47 3.13
N ASN A 272 11.73 -8.29 1.92
CA ASN A 272 13.17 -8.13 1.71
C ASN A 272 13.70 -6.81 2.28
N ASP A 273 12.93 -5.73 2.15
CA ASP A 273 13.36 -4.39 2.55
C ASP A 273 13.17 -4.11 4.03
N ILE A 274 12.05 -4.54 4.61
CA ILE A 274 11.67 -4.17 5.99
C ILE A 274 11.43 -5.37 6.91
N GLY A 275 11.63 -6.60 6.45
CA GLY A 275 11.45 -7.80 7.28
C GLY A 275 9.99 -8.18 7.53
N LEU A 276 9.05 -7.73 6.69
CA LEU A 276 7.62 -8.08 6.85
C LEU A 276 7.41 -9.60 6.78
N ASN A 277 6.62 -10.16 7.71
CA ASN A 277 6.37 -11.60 7.77
C ASN A 277 5.53 -12.09 6.58
N VAL A 278 6.21 -12.62 5.57
CA VAL A 278 5.63 -13.03 4.29
C VAL A 278 6.06 -14.45 3.94
N LEU A 279 5.10 -15.31 3.66
CA LEU A 279 5.31 -16.64 3.08
C LEU A 279 4.99 -16.58 1.58
N GLU A 280 5.94 -16.95 0.72
CA GLU A 280 5.72 -16.98 -0.73
C GLU A 280 4.67 -18.04 -1.09
N ARG A 281 3.77 -17.74 -2.04
CA ARG A 281 2.71 -18.68 -2.44
C ARG A 281 3.25 -20.02 -2.96
N GLN A 282 4.49 -20.06 -3.44
CA GLN A 282 5.14 -21.29 -3.89
C GLN A 282 5.61 -22.18 -2.74
N ARG A 283 5.72 -21.64 -1.52
CA ARG A 283 6.22 -22.31 -0.31
C ARG A 283 5.10 -22.67 0.68
N MET A 284 3.89 -22.91 0.17
CA MET A 284 2.72 -23.22 0.99
C MET A 284 2.83 -24.55 1.76
N ASP A 285 3.79 -25.40 1.41
CA ASP A 285 4.23 -26.55 2.21
C ASP A 285 4.67 -26.16 3.63
N LEU A 286 5.20 -24.95 3.83
CA LEU A 286 5.62 -24.44 5.14
C LEU A 286 4.52 -23.71 5.92
N LEU A 287 3.30 -23.61 5.38
CA LEU A 287 2.24 -22.81 5.99
C LEU A 287 1.88 -23.30 7.40
N GLU A 288 1.75 -24.62 7.57
CA GLU A 288 1.40 -25.23 8.86
C GLU A 288 2.45 -24.90 9.93
N GLU A 289 3.73 -25.05 9.61
CA GLU A 289 4.84 -24.68 10.49
C GLU A 289 4.79 -23.19 10.85
N LYS A 290 4.65 -22.31 9.85
CA LYS A 290 4.64 -20.85 10.03
C LYS A 290 3.49 -20.34 10.89
N ILE A 291 2.34 -21.00 10.85
CA ILE A 291 1.19 -20.68 11.70
C ILE A 291 1.49 -20.95 13.18
N HIS A 292 2.19 -22.05 13.49
CA HIS A 292 2.51 -22.46 14.86
C HIS A 292 3.77 -21.79 15.43
N GLU A 293 4.59 -21.18 14.58
CA GLU A 293 5.80 -20.48 15.00
C GLU A 293 5.46 -19.33 15.97
N GLU A 294 5.99 -19.40 17.19
CA GLU A 294 5.98 -18.27 18.12
C GLU A 294 7.06 -17.27 17.69
N MET A 295 6.65 -16.18 17.03
CA MET A 295 7.59 -15.21 16.45
C MET A 295 7.33 -13.81 16.99
N SER A 296 8.37 -13.19 17.55
CA SER A 296 8.40 -11.74 17.81
C SER A 296 8.47 -10.98 16.49
N ILE A 297 7.59 -10.02 16.29
CA ILE A 297 7.55 -9.24 15.05
C ILE A 297 8.53 -8.08 15.16
N LYS A 298 9.43 -7.98 14.18
CA LYS A 298 10.38 -6.86 14.07
C LYS A 298 10.40 -6.37 12.62
N LEU A 299 10.30 -5.06 12.44
CA LEU A 299 10.43 -4.41 11.14
C LEU A 299 11.68 -3.53 11.13
N TYR A 300 12.33 -3.44 9.97
CA TYR A 300 13.54 -2.65 9.76
C TYR A 300 13.21 -1.45 8.88
N LEU A 301 12.78 -0.35 9.51
CA LEU A 301 12.44 0.87 8.81
C LEU A 301 13.63 1.84 8.84
N ASP A 302 13.93 2.47 7.70
CA ASP A 302 14.87 3.59 7.63
C ASP A 302 14.18 4.86 8.17
N THR A 303 14.21 5.03 9.49
CA THR A 303 13.59 6.17 10.18
C THR A 303 14.22 7.49 9.74
N ASP A 304 15.52 7.50 9.44
CA ASP A 304 16.23 8.70 9.00
C ASP A 304 15.76 9.14 7.60
N ALA A 305 15.54 8.18 6.69
CA ALA A 305 14.92 8.43 5.41
C ALA A 305 13.50 9.00 5.55
N ILE A 306 12.68 8.43 6.42
CA ILE A 306 11.32 8.91 6.70
C ILE A 306 11.36 10.35 7.22
N GLN A 307 12.19 10.63 8.24
CA GLN A 307 12.29 11.96 8.82
C GLN A 307 12.84 13.00 7.85
N ARG A 308 13.88 12.64 7.08
CA ARG A 308 14.41 13.50 6.01
C ARG A 308 13.34 13.83 4.96
N TRP A 309 12.50 12.85 4.59
CA TRP A 309 11.37 13.10 3.68
C TRP A 309 10.29 13.97 4.32
N LYS A 310 9.97 13.82 5.61
CA LYS A 310 8.99 14.71 6.28
C LYS A 310 9.51 16.14 6.42
N ALA A 311 10.77 16.32 6.81
CA ALA A 311 11.36 17.62 7.15
C ALA A 311 11.38 18.63 5.98
N GLN A 312 11.39 18.16 4.73
CA GLN A 312 11.41 19.01 3.54
C GLN A 312 10.15 19.88 3.37
N PHE A 313 9.04 19.50 4.03
CA PHE A 313 7.79 20.26 3.98
C PHE A 313 7.72 21.32 5.08
N LEU A 314 8.37 21.05 6.23
CA LEU A 314 8.37 21.93 7.41
C LEU A 314 9.25 23.17 7.21
N THR A 315 10.35 23.07 6.46
CA THR A 315 11.32 24.16 6.23
C THR A 315 10.81 25.27 5.31
N THR A 316 9.70 25.05 4.60
CA THR A 316 9.15 26.03 3.66
C THR A 316 8.46 27.21 4.37
N LYS A 317 8.17 27.09 5.67
CA LYS A 317 7.47 28.14 6.45
C LYS A 317 8.37 29.31 6.87
N THR A 318 9.69 29.14 6.89
CA THR A 318 10.63 30.11 7.49
C THR A 318 11.18 31.17 6.52
N GLN A 319 10.78 31.17 5.24
CA GLN A 319 11.27 32.12 4.23
C GLN A 319 10.25 33.19 3.82
N GLU A 320 9.08 33.25 4.46
CA GLU A 320 8.02 34.23 4.16
C GLU A 320 7.63 35.13 5.33
N THR A 321 8.50 35.27 6.35
CA THR A 321 8.37 36.30 7.42
C THR A 321 9.49 37.30 7.32
#